data_AF-L7UAE4-F1
#
_entry.id   AF-L7UAE4-F1
#
_cell.length_a   1.000
_cell.length_b   1.000
_cell.length_c   1.000
_cell.angle_alpha   90.00
_cell.angle_beta   90.00
_cell.angle_gamma   90.00
#
_symmetry.space_group_name_H-M   'P 1'
#
loop_
_entity.id
_entity.type
_entity.pdbx_description
1 polymer ?
#
loop_
_entity_poly.entity_id
_entity_poly.type
_entity_poly.pdbx_seq_one_letter_code
_entity_poly.pdbx_strand_id
1 'polypeptide(L)'
;MPVLVSRQGGLCAACGAPILEGERIVYTLETGARHLACEDRSPELRRNRYAARCALCGFLVRKGRGRLDVTETCEDGAFSRVWRVCCSDLMACNERLARVAR
;
A
#
# COMPACT_ATOMS: atom_id res chain seq x y z
N MET A 1 7.99 17.27 -11.19
CA MET A 1 8.92 16.84 -10.12
C MET A 1 10.25 16.44 -10.75
N PRO A 2 11.41 16.51 -10.06
CA PRO A 2 12.67 16.06 -10.66
C PRO A 2 12.64 14.55 -10.92
N VAL A 3 13.08 14.15 -12.10
CA VAL A 3 13.27 12.73 -12.46
C VAL A 3 14.68 12.31 -12.06
N LEU A 4 14.77 11.30 -11.22
CA LEU A 4 16.03 10.72 -10.76
C LEU A 4 16.24 9.35 -11.42
N VAL A 5 17.48 8.86 -11.37
CA VAL A 5 17.82 7.47 -11.73
C VAL A 5 18.17 6.73 -10.46
N SER A 6 17.51 5.60 -10.22
CA SER A 6 17.75 4.80 -9.01
C SER A 6 19.16 4.20 -9.03
N ARG A 7 19.96 4.47 -8.00
CA ARG A 7 21.29 3.87 -7.83
C ARG A 7 21.28 2.56 -7.04
N GLN A 8 20.14 2.20 -6.45
CA GLN A 8 19.98 0.99 -5.67
C GLN A 8 18.59 0.40 -5.89
N GLY A 9 18.47 -0.92 -5.83
CA GLY A 9 17.17 -1.58 -5.78
C GLY A 9 16.37 -1.18 -4.55
N GLY A 10 15.06 -0.98 -4.72
CA GLY A 10 14.15 -0.57 -3.64
C GLY A 10 12.71 -0.99 -3.92
N LEU A 11 11.76 -0.50 -3.12
CA LEU A 11 10.33 -0.70 -3.38
C LEU A 11 9.70 0.63 -3.72
N CYS A 12 8.89 0.67 -4.78
CA CYS A 12 8.05 1.82 -5.07
C CYS A 12 7.10 2.06 -3.89
N ALA A 13 7.12 3.27 -3.34
CA ALA A 13 6.29 3.64 -2.19
C ALA A 13 4.79 3.52 -2.50
N ALA A 14 4.38 3.83 -3.74
CA ALA A 14 2.99 3.80 -4.16
C ALA A 14 2.47 2.39 -4.53
N CYS A 15 3.21 1.60 -5.31
CA CYS A 15 2.72 0.31 -5.80
C CYS A 15 3.29 -0.89 -5.05
N GLY A 16 4.38 -0.72 -4.30
CA GLY A 16 5.09 -1.77 -3.59
C GLY A 16 5.88 -2.75 -4.47
N ALA A 17 5.89 -2.55 -5.79
CA ALA A 17 6.72 -3.34 -6.70
C ALA A 17 8.19 -2.91 -6.61
N PRO A 18 9.14 -3.79 -6.97
CA PRO A 18 10.55 -3.44 -7.03
C PRO A 18 10.80 -2.25 -7.95
N ILE A 19 11.61 -1.31 -7.48
CA ILE A 19 12.34 -0.37 -8.31
C ILE A 19 13.71 -0.99 -8.54
N LEU A 20 14.12 -1.13 -9.79
CA LEU A 20 15.42 -1.69 -10.15
C LEU A 20 16.48 -0.60 -10.22
N GLU A 21 17.75 -1.00 -10.04
CA GLU A 21 18.87 -0.10 -10.32
C GLU A 21 18.83 0.34 -11.79
N GLY A 22 19.09 1.63 -12.04
CA GLY A 22 18.99 2.24 -13.37
C GLY A 22 17.58 2.67 -13.79
N GLU A 23 16.51 2.31 -13.06
CA GLU A 23 15.17 2.80 -13.38
C GLU A 23 15.04 4.31 -13.12
N ARG A 24 14.26 4.97 -13.98
CA ARG A 24 13.86 6.38 -13.77
C ARG A 24 12.71 6.46 -12.79
N ILE A 25 12.83 7.33 -11.80
CA ILE A 25 11.90 7.45 -10.67
C ILE A 25 11.60 8.91 -10.35
N VAL A 26 10.52 9.13 -9.61
CA VAL A 26 10.27 10.37 -8.87
C VAL A 26 10.52 10.12 -7.38
N TYR A 27 10.95 11.17 -6.67
CA TYR A 27 11.22 11.09 -5.24
C TYR A 27 10.85 12.42 -4.55
N THR A 28 10.20 12.32 -3.39
CA THR A 28 10.15 13.40 -2.39
C THR A 28 10.44 12.83 -1.02
N LEU A 29 10.88 13.67 -0.09
CA LEU A 29 11.06 13.27 1.31
C LEU A 29 9.76 12.76 1.94
N GLU A 30 8.63 13.36 1.59
CA GLU A 30 7.31 12.99 2.11
C GLU A 30 6.82 11.62 1.61
N THR A 31 7.00 11.33 0.32
CA THR A 31 6.36 10.17 -0.34
C THR A 31 7.31 9.04 -0.67
N GLY A 32 8.62 9.27 -0.62
CA GLY A 32 9.65 8.31 -1.00
C GLY A 32 9.76 8.08 -2.51
N ALA A 33 10.51 7.03 -2.88
CA ALA A 33 10.80 6.69 -4.27
C ALA A 33 9.59 6.03 -4.97
N ARG A 34 9.25 6.48 -6.18
CA ARG A 34 8.12 5.96 -6.96
C ARG A 34 8.48 5.80 -8.43
N HIS A 35 7.91 4.78 -9.09
CA HIS A 35 7.93 4.69 -10.55
C HIS A 35 7.29 5.95 -11.15
N LEU A 36 7.76 6.39 -12.31
CA LEU A 36 7.14 7.51 -13.04
C LEU A 36 5.64 7.28 -13.27
N ALA A 37 5.25 6.05 -13.65
CA ALA A 37 3.84 5.67 -13.83
C ALA A 37 3.01 5.62 -12.53
N CYS A 38 3.64 5.87 -11.38
CA CYS A 38 3.00 5.90 -10.07
C CYS A 38 3.07 7.30 -9.42
N GLU A 39 3.49 8.34 -10.14
CA GLU A 39 3.58 9.72 -9.62
C GLU A 39 2.23 10.21 -9.08
N ASP A 40 1.14 9.94 -9.80
CA ASP A 40 -0.22 10.36 -9.42
C ASP A 40 -0.93 9.39 -8.46
N ARG A 41 -0.24 8.31 -8.02
CA ARG A 41 -0.83 7.37 -7.06
C ARG A 41 -0.56 7.82 -5.64
N SER A 42 -1.63 7.93 -4.84
CA SER A 42 -1.55 8.15 -3.40
C SER A 42 -0.67 7.09 -2.72
N PRO A 43 0.32 7.50 -1.89
CA PRO A 43 1.17 6.58 -1.13
C PRO A 43 0.38 5.65 -0.21
N GLU A 44 -0.74 6.11 0.33
CA GLU A 44 -1.66 5.33 1.19
C GLU A 44 -2.38 4.18 0.45
N LEU A 45 -2.23 4.06 -0.87
CA LEU A 45 -2.81 2.97 -1.66
C LEU A 45 -1.80 1.88 -2.01
N ARG A 46 -0.81 1.67 -1.13
CA ARG A 46 0.14 0.56 -1.28
C ARG A 46 -0.63 -0.75 -1.46
N ARG A 47 -0.29 -1.50 -2.51
CA ARG A 47 -0.91 -2.81 -2.78
C ARG A 47 -0.37 -3.85 -1.80
N ASN A 48 -1.22 -4.81 -1.42
CA ASN A 48 -0.78 -5.92 -0.58
C ASN A 48 0.33 -6.75 -1.28
N ARG A 49 1.43 -7.00 -0.57
CA ARG A 49 2.52 -7.83 -1.10
C ARG A 49 2.16 -9.32 -1.11
N TYR A 50 1.24 -9.71 -0.24
CA TYR A 50 0.76 -11.08 -0.04
C TYR A 50 -0.76 -11.11 -0.10
N ALA A 51 -1.33 -12.25 -0.48
CA ALA A 51 -2.76 -12.45 -0.32
C ALA A 51 -3.09 -12.43 1.18
N ALA A 52 -4.14 -11.71 1.56
CA ALA A 52 -4.53 -11.55 2.96
C ALA A 52 -6.04 -11.33 3.05
N ARG A 53 -6.63 -11.65 4.20
CA ARG A 53 -8.04 -11.36 4.44
C ARG A 53 -8.24 -9.87 4.67
N CYS A 54 -9.30 -9.33 4.07
CA CYS A 54 -9.75 -7.98 4.32
C CYS A 54 -10.06 -7.82 5.82
N ALA A 55 -9.48 -6.82 6.47
CA ALA A 55 -9.66 -6.54 7.89
C ALA A 55 -11.11 -6.16 8.25
N LEU A 56 -11.90 -5.74 7.25
CA LEU A 56 -13.31 -5.41 7.43
C LEU A 56 -14.20 -6.62 7.12
N CYS A 57 -14.26 -7.06 5.86
CA CYS A 57 -15.22 -8.09 5.43
C CYS A 57 -14.68 -9.53 5.43
N GLY A 58 -13.42 -9.77 5.82
CA GLY A 58 -12.81 -11.11 5.86
C GLY A 58 -12.51 -11.75 4.51
N PHE A 59 -12.90 -11.13 3.39
CA PHE A 59 -12.67 -11.63 2.03
C PHE A 59 -11.17 -11.78 1.73
N LEU A 60 -10.78 -12.89 1.08
CA LEU A 60 -9.39 -13.10 0.69
C LEU A 60 -9.01 -12.19 -0.48
N VAL A 61 -8.31 -11.11 -0.17
CA VAL A 61 -7.77 -10.17 -1.16
C VAL A 61 -6.50 -10.78 -1.76
N ARG A 62 -6.48 -10.96 -3.08
CA ARG A 62 -5.31 -11.49 -3.81
C ARG A 62 -4.11 -10.54 -3.69
N LYS A 63 -2.90 -11.08 -3.84
CA LYS A 63 -1.66 -10.29 -3.95
C LYS A 63 -1.79 -9.20 -5.03
N GLY A 64 -1.27 -8.01 -4.76
CA GLY A 64 -1.33 -6.87 -5.66
C GLY A 64 -2.71 -6.21 -5.77
N ARG A 65 -3.67 -6.57 -4.91
CA ARG A 65 -5.04 -6.03 -4.88
C ARG A 65 -5.37 -5.50 -3.48
N GLY A 66 -6.42 -4.68 -3.40
CA GLY A 66 -6.78 -4.03 -2.15
C GLY A 66 -5.81 -2.93 -1.73
N ARG A 67 -6.15 -2.31 -0.62
CA ARG A 67 -5.44 -1.19 0.00
C ARG A 67 -4.76 -1.68 1.27
N LEU A 68 -3.52 -1.28 1.51
CA LEU A 68 -2.86 -1.44 2.81
C LEU A 68 -3.05 -0.16 3.61
N ASP A 69 -3.74 -0.27 4.73
CA ASP A 69 -3.76 0.76 5.75
C ASP A 69 -2.71 0.45 6.82
N VAL A 70 -2.03 1.49 7.29
CA VAL A 70 -1.10 1.40 8.42
C VAL A 70 -1.64 2.22 9.57
N THR A 71 -1.63 1.63 10.76
CA THR A 71 -1.84 2.34 12.01
C THR A 71 -0.54 2.30 12.79
N GLU A 72 -0.03 3.46 13.17
CA GLU A 72 1.11 3.58 14.06
C GLU A 72 0.61 4.01 15.44
N THR A 73 1.09 3.34 16.48
CA THR A 73 0.88 3.75 17.88
C THR A 73 2.22 3.97 18.55
N CYS A 74 2.25 4.86 19.54
CA CYS A 74 3.41 5.09 20.40
C CYS A 74 2.97 4.94 21.85
N GLU A 75 3.53 3.95 22.54
CA GLU A 75 3.29 3.68 23.96
C GLU A 75 4.65 3.63 24.67
N ASP A 76 4.83 4.41 25.72
CA ASP A 76 6.09 4.52 26.48
C ASP A 76 7.36 4.74 25.63
N GLY A 77 7.22 5.48 24.53
CA GLY A 77 8.30 5.75 23.58
C GLY A 77 8.62 4.60 22.61
N ALA A 78 7.90 3.48 22.70
CA ALA A 78 7.96 2.40 21.73
C ALA A 78 6.94 2.60 20.60
N PHE A 79 7.41 2.57 19.36
CA PHE A 79 6.56 2.68 18.17
C PHE A 79 6.14 1.29 17.68
N SER A 80 4.83 1.10 17.53
CA SER A 80 4.27 -0.10 16.92
C SER A 80 3.57 0.26 15.61
N ARG A 81 3.72 -0.58 14.59
CA ARG A 81 3.04 -0.41 13.28
C ARG A 81 2.24 -1.66 12.96
N VAL A 82 0.94 -1.48 12.78
CA VAL A 82 0.03 -2.55 12.36
C VAL A 82 -0.44 -2.27 10.93
N TRP A 83 -0.17 -3.22 10.03
CA TRP A 83 -0.62 -3.16 8.64
C TRP A 83 -1.88 -3.99 8.46
N ARG A 84 -2.92 -3.40 7.87
CA ARG A 84 -4.20 -4.05 7.58
C ARG A 84 -4.49 -3.99 6.09
N VAL A 85 -4.94 -5.11 5.53
CA VAL A 85 -5.38 -5.16 4.14
C VAL A 85 -6.88 -4.90 4.10
N CYS A 86 -7.31 -3.97 3.27
CA CYS A 86 -8.70 -3.61 3.03
C CYS A 86 -9.07 -3.87 1.56
N CYS A 87 -10.33 -4.16 1.28
CA CYS A 87 -10.82 -4.19 -0.10
C CYS A 87 -10.66 -2.81 -0.74
N SER A 88 -10.23 -2.76 -2.00
CA SER A 88 -10.16 -1.50 -2.76
C SER A 88 -11.52 -1.07 -3.30
N ASP A 89 -12.42 -2.03 -3.51
CA ASP A 89 -13.83 -1.77 -3.86
C ASP A 89 -14.65 -1.73 -2.58
N LEU A 90 -15.04 -0.52 -2.18
CA LEU A 90 -15.82 -0.27 -0.96
C LEU A 90 -17.24 -0.82 -1.06
N MET A 91 -17.87 -0.74 -2.23
CA MET A 91 -19.25 -1.18 -2.42
C MET A 91 -19.33 -2.71 -2.26
N ALA A 92 -18.46 -3.45 -2.97
CA ALA A 92 -18.39 -4.90 -2.84
C ALA A 92 -17.96 -5.35 -1.42
N CYS A 93 -17.18 -4.52 -0.71
CA CYS A 93 -16.81 -4.77 0.69
C CYS A 93 -18.03 -4.67 1.62
N ASN A 94 -18.83 -3.61 1.47
CA ASN A 94 -20.04 -3.37 2.27
C ASN A 94 -21.09 -4.45 2.03
N GLU A 95 -21.29 -4.89 0.78
CA GLU A 95 -22.20 -5.99 0.47
C GLU A 95 -21.82 -7.29 1.21
N ARG A 96 -20.52 -7.58 1.33
CA ARG A 96 -20.04 -8.74 2.08
C ARG A 96 -20.26 -8.59 3.59
N LEU A 97 -20.02 -7.40 4.13
CA LEU A 97 -20.29 -7.10 5.55
C LEU A 97 -21.77 -7.31 5.89
N ALA A 98 -22.67 -6.81 5.04
CA ALA A 98 -24.12 -6.94 5.25
C ALA A 98 -24.62 -8.39 5.24
N ARG A 99 -23.87 -9.33 4.64
CA ARG A 99 -24.18 -10.76 4.65
C ARG A 99 -23.70 -11.49 5.91
N VAL A 100 -22.65 -10.99 6.57
CA VAL A 100 -22.09 -11.59 7.79
C VAL A 100 -22.83 -11.12 9.05
N ALA A 101 -23.45 -9.94 9.00
CA ALA A 101 -24.24 -9.38 10.10
C ALA A 101 -25.69 -9.90 10.19
N ARG A 102 -26.10 -10.81 9.29
CA ARG A 102 -27.38 -11.52 9.33
C ARG A 102 -27.15 -12.93 9.85
#